data_AF-A0A538KUG3-F1
#
_entry.id   AF-A0A538KUG3-F1
#
_cell.length_a   1.000
_cell.length_b   1.000
_cell.length_c   1.000
_cell.angle_alpha   90.00
_cell.angle_beta   90.00
_cell.angle_gamma   90.00
#
_symmetry.space_group_name_H-M   'P 1'
#
loop_
_entity.id
_entity.type
_entity.pdbx_description
1 polymer ?
#
loop_
_entity_poly.entity_id
_entity_poly.type
_entity_poly.pdbx_seq_one_letter_code
_entity_poly.pdbx_strand_id
1 'polypeptide(L)'
;MSLRLTEVDGAPRWVPASELDLDAHVAVTGGPDPLDLLEFRKTVARTFEERLDRSRPLWRIDVIPKLAWGGSALIWRIHHALADGFASMQMANGALWDEEPPPDGPQRGTR
;
A
#
# COMPACT_ATOMS: atom_id res chain seq x y z
N MET A 1 -2.92 10.12 5.75
CA MET A 1 -3.40 8.87 6.39
C MET A 1 -2.69 8.64 7.74
N SER A 2 -2.78 9.60 8.65
CA SER A 2 -2.06 9.59 9.94
C SER A 2 -3.00 9.51 11.14
N LEU A 3 -4.25 9.08 10.95
CA LEU A 3 -5.21 8.86 12.04
C LEU A 3 -5.16 7.41 12.48
N ARG A 4 -5.24 7.17 13.79
CA ARG A 4 -5.42 5.84 14.38
C ARG A 4 -6.76 5.74 15.10
N LEU A 5 -7.28 4.53 15.22
CA LEU A 5 -8.50 4.26 15.96
C LEU A 5 -8.17 4.10 17.44
N THR A 6 -8.85 4.82 18.32
CA THR A 6 -8.69 4.71 19.78
C THR A 6 -10.04 4.78 20.46
N GLU A 7 -10.11 4.32 21.70
CA GLU A 7 -11.29 4.54 22.54
C GLU A 7 -11.14 5.88 23.29
N VAL A 8 -12.17 6.72 23.23
CA VAL A 8 -12.28 7.98 23.98
C VAL A 8 -13.68 8.00 24.59
N ASP A 9 -13.76 8.07 25.93
CA ASP A 9 -15.01 8.05 26.70
C ASP A 9 -15.92 6.86 26.36
N GLY A 10 -15.35 5.66 26.17
CA GLY A 10 -16.11 4.44 25.87
C GLY A 10 -16.55 4.29 24.42
N ALA A 11 -16.13 5.18 23.52
CA ALA A 11 -16.49 5.15 22.10
C ALA A 11 -15.26 5.17 21.17
N PRO A 12 -15.31 4.47 20.03
CA PRO A 12 -14.23 4.52 19.04
C PRO A 12 -14.16 5.89 18.37
N ARG A 13 -12.99 6.51 18.37
CA ARG A 13 -12.70 7.78 17.69
C ARG A 13 -11.42 7.70 16.88
N TRP A 14 -11.42 8.41 15.76
CA TRP A 14 -10.22 8.69 14.99
C TRP A 14 -9.47 9.85 15.65
N VAL A 15 -8.21 9.62 15.98
CA VAL A 15 -7.31 10.65 16.54
C VAL A 15 -6.02 10.70 15.73
N PRO A 16 -5.35 11.86 15.64
CA PRO A 16 -4.00 11.92 15.08
C PRO A 16 -3.09 10.91 15.79
N ALA A 17 -2.38 10.10 15.01
CA ALA A 17 -1.28 9.31 15.53
C ALA A 17 -0.16 10.26 15.96
N SER A 18 0.47 9.97 17.10
CA SER A 18 1.61 10.76 17.59
C SER A 18 2.81 10.67 16.65
N GLU A 19 2.95 9.53 15.96
CA GLU A 19 3.97 9.28 14.95
C GLU A 19 3.43 8.31 13.91
N LEU A 20 3.88 8.47 12.66
CA LEU A 20 3.67 7.52 11.58
C LEU A 20 4.99 6.82 11.29
N ASP A 21 5.17 5.62 11.83
CA ASP A 21 6.28 4.74 11.49
C ASP A 21 6.07 4.21 10.05
N LEU A 22 6.78 4.78 9.09
CA LEU A 22 6.64 4.39 7.68
C LEU A 22 7.14 2.98 7.42
N ASP A 23 8.16 2.50 8.14
CA ASP A 23 8.70 1.15 7.95
C ASP A 23 7.69 0.08 8.38
N ALA A 24 6.81 0.42 9.32
CA ALA A 24 5.67 -0.42 9.69
C ALA A 24 4.55 -0.48 8.63
N HIS A 25 4.40 0.57 7.82
CA HIS A 25 3.28 0.74 6.89
C HIS A 25 3.67 0.50 5.43
N VAL A 26 4.95 0.62 5.08
CA VAL A 26 5.46 0.38 3.73
C VAL A 26 6.64 -0.57 3.85
N ALA A 27 6.44 -1.81 3.43
CA ALA A 27 7.46 -2.84 3.57
C ALA A 27 7.65 -3.62 2.26
N VAL A 28 8.90 -3.91 1.91
CA VAL A 28 9.21 -4.82 0.82
C VAL A 28 8.96 -6.25 1.30
N THR A 29 8.15 -7.01 0.57
CA THR A 29 7.88 -8.41 0.90
C THR A 29 9.12 -9.26 0.60
N GLY A 30 9.51 -10.11 1.54
CA GLY A 30 10.46 -11.18 1.29
C GLY A 30 9.83 -12.35 0.52
N GLY A 31 10.64 -13.17 -0.13
CA GLY A 31 10.19 -14.34 -0.88
C GLY A 31 11.04 -14.61 -2.11
N PRO A 32 10.59 -15.51 -3.01
CA PRO A 32 11.20 -15.72 -4.31
C PRO A 32 11.33 -14.41 -5.11
N ASP A 33 12.51 -14.19 -5.70
CA ASP A 33 12.79 -13.05 -6.58
C ASP A 33 13.36 -13.57 -7.92
N PRO A 34 12.61 -13.49 -9.04
CA PRO A 34 11.29 -12.87 -9.18
C PRO A 34 10.13 -13.75 -8.69
N LEU A 35 9.03 -13.13 -8.25
CA LEU A 35 7.85 -13.83 -7.76
C LEU A 35 6.98 -14.33 -8.93
N ASP A 36 6.70 -15.63 -8.99
CA ASP A 36 5.82 -16.20 -10.02
C ASP A 36 4.32 -15.96 -9.71
N LEU A 37 3.46 -16.28 -10.67
CA LEU A 37 2.03 -15.94 -10.59
C LEU A 37 1.30 -16.73 -9.50
N LEU A 38 1.73 -17.96 -9.23
CA LEU A 38 1.14 -18.79 -8.18
C LEU A 38 1.53 -18.25 -6.81
N GLU A 39 2.81 -17.95 -6.61
CA GLU A 39 3.34 -17.40 -5.37
C GLU A 39 2.82 -15.97 -5.12
N PHE A 40 2.61 -15.17 -6.18
CA PHE A 40 1.92 -13.89 -6.07
C PHE A 40 0.51 -14.03 -5.51
N ARG A 41 -0.31 -14.94 -6.07
CA ARG A 41 -1.69 -15.16 -5.59
C ARG A 41 -1.72 -15.66 -4.14
N LYS A 42 -0.82 -16.57 -3.77
CA LYS A 42 -0.67 -17.03 -2.38
C LYS A 42 -0.28 -15.90 -1.44
N THR A 43 0.64 -15.04 -1.88
CA THR A 43 1.08 -13.85 -1.13
C THR A 43 -0.09 -12.91 -0.91
N VAL A 44 -0.84 -12.57 -1.96
CA VAL A 44 -2.06 -11.74 -1.84
C VAL A 44 -3.06 -12.36 -0.87
N ALA A 45 -3.38 -13.65 -1.02
CA ALA A 45 -4.34 -14.33 -0.14
C ALA A 45 -3.91 -14.26 1.34
N ARG A 46 -2.67 -14.66 1.64
CA ARG A 46 -2.12 -14.60 3.01
C ARG A 46 -2.14 -13.17 3.57
N THR A 47 -1.73 -12.20 2.77
CA THR A 47 -1.71 -10.79 3.17
C THR A 47 -3.12 -10.29 3.52
N PHE A 48 -4.17 -10.71 2.81
CA PHE A 48 -5.55 -10.32 3.13
C PHE A 48 -6.20 -11.13 4.27
N GLU A 49 -5.64 -12.27 4.66
CA GLU A 49 -6.06 -13.02 5.86
C GLU A 49 -5.58 -12.34 7.16
N GLU A 50 -4.47 -11.62 7.09
CA GLU A 50 -3.91 -10.88 8.22
C GLU A 50 -4.74 -9.63 8.56
N ARG A 51 -4.92 -9.40 9.86
CA ARG A 51 -5.56 -8.16 10.36
C ARG A 51 -4.52 -7.05 10.47
N LEU A 52 -4.94 -5.84 10.10
CA LEU A 52 -4.18 -4.63 10.42
C LEU A 52 -4.12 -4.41 11.94
N ASP A 53 -2.94 -4.02 12.43
CA ASP A 53 -2.72 -3.65 13.82
C ASP A 53 -3.51 -2.37 14.15
N ARG A 54 -4.46 -2.47 15.09
CA ARG A 54 -5.35 -1.37 15.46
C ARG A 54 -4.71 -0.30 16.33
N SER A 55 -3.50 -0.53 16.85
CA SER A 55 -2.74 0.49 17.56
C SER A 55 -2.13 1.55 16.64
N ARG A 56 -2.13 1.28 15.32
CA ARG A 56 -1.53 2.11 14.27
C ARG A 56 -2.59 2.67 13.32
N PRO A 57 -2.25 3.64 12.45
CA PRO A 57 -3.09 3.97 11.31
C PRO A 57 -3.50 2.73 10.51
N LEU A 58 -4.79 2.58 10.20
CA LEU A 58 -5.35 1.33 9.67
C LEU A 58 -5.12 1.14 8.17
N TRP A 59 -3.87 1.18 7.72
CA TRP A 59 -3.48 0.91 6.35
C TRP A 59 -2.07 0.33 6.27
N ARG A 60 -1.75 -0.35 5.16
CA ARG A 60 -0.41 -0.87 4.88
C ARG A 60 -0.21 -1.13 3.39
N ILE A 61 0.98 -0.85 2.87
CA ILE A 61 1.44 -1.18 1.53
C ILE A 61 2.56 -2.22 1.67
N ASP A 62 2.34 -3.38 1.05
CA ASP A 62 3.36 -4.41 0.89
C ASP A 62 3.87 -4.37 -0.56
N VAL A 63 5.18 -4.16 -0.74
CA VAL A 63 5.84 -3.95 -2.05
C VAL A 63 6.49 -5.25 -2.52
N ILE A 64 6.08 -5.74 -3.69
CA ILE A 64 6.71 -6.87 -4.38
C ILE A 64 7.57 -6.30 -5.51
N PRO A 65 8.91 -6.33 -5.40
CA PRO A 65 9.78 -5.55 -6.27
C PRO A 65 9.87 -6.11 -7.69
N LYS A 66 9.74 -7.43 -7.87
CA LYS A 66 9.92 -8.10 -9.17
C LYS A 66 8.95 -9.27 -9.33
N LEU A 67 8.21 -9.25 -10.42
CA LEU A 67 7.34 -10.33 -10.87
C LEU A 67 7.99 -11.09 -12.02
N ALA A 68 7.77 -12.39 -12.11
CA ALA A 68 8.37 -13.23 -13.16
C ALA A 68 7.94 -12.83 -14.58
N TRP A 69 6.80 -12.15 -14.71
CA TRP A 69 6.29 -11.59 -15.97
C TRP A 69 6.66 -10.11 -16.19
N GLY A 70 7.56 -9.57 -15.37
CA GLY A 70 8.01 -8.19 -15.43
C GLY A 70 7.23 -7.23 -14.52
N GLY A 71 7.90 -6.13 -14.16
CA GLY A 71 7.34 -5.10 -13.27
C GLY A 71 7.33 -5.48 -11.79
N SER A 72 6.62 -4.66 -11.02
CA SER A 72 6.44 -4.78 -9.57
C SER A 72 4.95 -4.82 -9.24
N ALA A 73 4.61 -5.16 -8.00
CA ALA A 73 3.25 -5.05 -7.49
C ALA A 73 3.21 -4.34 -6.13
N LEU A 74 2.13 -3.63 -5.88
CA LEU A 74 1.78 -3.07 -4.58
C LEU A 74 0.53 -3.77 -4.08
N ILE A 75 0.58 -4.33 -2.87
CA ILE A 75 -0.59 -4.81 -2.17
C ILE A 75 -0.98 -3.76 -1.14
N TRP A 76 -2.03 -2.99 -1.42
CA TRP A 76 -2.51 -1.95 -0.52
C TRP A 76 -3.73 -2.42 0.27
N ARG A 77 -3.57 -2.53 1.59
CA ARG A 77 -4.65 -2.80 2.54
C ARG A 77 -5.06 -1.50 3.22
N ILE A 78 -6.36 -1.22 3.23
CA ILE A 78 -6.97 -0.13 3.99
C ILE A 78 -8.20 -0.69 4.71
N HIS A 79 -8.34 -0.40 5.99
CA HIS A 79 -9.53 -0.82 6.73
C HIS A 79 -10.76 -0.01 6.28
N HIS A 80 -11.91 -0.66 6.07
CA HIS A 80 -13.13 -0.01 5.55
C HIS A 80 -13.68 1.15 6.40
N ALA A 81 -13.31 1.21 7.68
CA ALA A 81 -13.64 2.35 8.53
C ALA A 81 -12.92 3.66 8.13
N LEU A 82 -11.86 3.59 7.31
CA LEU A 82 -11.16 4.74 6.73
C LEU A 82 -11.65 5.10 5.33
N ALA A 83 -11.83 4.09 4.48
CA ALA A 83 -12.20 4.27 3.08
C ALA A 83 -12.94 3.04 2.55
N ASP A 84 -13.95 3.29 1.71
CA ASP A 84 -14.49 2.25 0.83
C ASP A 84 -13.60 2.05 -0.41
N GLY A 85 -14.00 1.14 -1.30
CA GLY A 85 -13.22 0.85 -2.50
C GLY A 85 -13.07 2.06 -3.44
N PHE A 86 -14.10 2.90 -3.54
CA PHE A 86 -14.05 4.08 -4.40
C PHE A 86 -13.10 5.14 -3.83
N ALA A 87 -13.25 5.49 -2.55
CA ALA A 87 -12.37 6.42 -1.86
C ALA A 87 -10.91 5.92 -1.87
N SER A 88 -10.70 4.61 -1.72
CA SER A 88 -9.36 4.01 -1.79
C SER A 88 -8.72 4.20 -3.17
N MET A 89 -9.46 3.99 -4.26
CA MET A 89 -8.93 4.21 -5.62
C MET A 89 -8.66 5.69 -5.90
N GLN A 90 -9.49 6.61 -5.39
CA GLN A 90 -9.22 8.05 -5.49
C GLN A 90 -7.94 8.44 -4.73
N MET A 91 -7.73 7.88 -3.54
CA MET A 91 -6.48 8.09 -2.78
C MET A 91 -5.27 7.50 -3.50
N ALA A 92 -5.40 6.31 -4.10
CA ALA A 92 -4.34 5.74 -4.94
C ALA A 92 -4.01 6.73 -6.06
N ASN A 93 -5.04 7.33 -6.69
CA ASN A 93 -4.90 8.16 -7.87
C ASN A 93 -3.94 9.33 -7.62
N GLY A 94 -4.17 10.05 -6.53
CA GLY A 94 -3.35 11.20 -6.16
C GLY A 94 -2.02 10.86 -5.47
N ALA A 95 -1.75 9.59 -5.16
CA ALA A 95 -0.56 9.20 -4.38
C ALA A 95 0.44 8.33 -5.16
N LEU A 96 -0.02 7.51 -6.11
CA LEU A 96 0.80 6.47 -6.75
C LEU A 96 1.08 6.73 -8.22
N TRP A 97 0.25 7.53 -8.89
CA TRP A 97 0.39 7.80 -10.32
C TRP A 97 0.63 9.29 -10.54
N ASP A 98 1.50 9.59 -11.50
CA ASP A 98 1.63 10.95 -12.00
C ASP A 98 0.41 11.27 -12.88
N GLU A 99 -0.22 12.42 -12.65
CA GLU A 99 -1.37 12.85 -13.46
C GLU A 99 -0.97 13.22 -14.90
N GLU A 100 0.29 13.60 -15.11
CA GLU A 100 0.85 13.97 -16.40
C GLU A 100 2.02 13.02 -16.73
N PRO A 101 2.07 12.42 -17.93
CA PRO A 101 3.26 11.68 -18.34
C PRO A 101 4.46 12.65 -18.27
N PRO A 102 5.65 12.18 -17.84
CA PRO A 102 6.83 13.03 -17.83
C PRO A 102 6.99 13.64 -19.23
N PRO A 103 7.25 14.96 -19.34
CA PRO A 103 7.43 15.60 -20.64
C PRO A 103 8.46 14.81 -21.43
N ASP A 104 8.22 14.61 -22.74
CA ASP A 104 9.12 13.84 -23.63
C ASP A 104 10.57 14.24 -23.39
N GLY A 105 11.29 13.42 -22.61
CA GLY A 105 12.70 13.61 -22.33
C GLY A 105 13.48 13.39 -23.62
N PRO A 106 14.65 14.03 -23.81
CA PRO A 106 15.39 13.93 -25.06
C PRO A 106 15.61 12.46 -25.40
N GLN A 107 15.09 12.03 -26.55
CA GLN A 107 15.33 10.70 -27.08
C GLN A 107 16.84 10.49 -27.05
N ARG A 108 17.28 9.53 -26.24
CA ARG A 108 18.69 9.23 -26.08
C ARG A 108 19.16 8.77 -27.46
N GLY A 109 19.79 9.69 -28.19
CA GLY A 109 20.18 9.50 -29.57
C GLY A 109 20.96 8.21 -29.71
N THR A 110 20.53 7.38 -30.65
CA THR A 110 21.27 6.23 -31.10
C THR A 110 22.68 6.69 -31.50
N ARG A 111 23.68 6.12 -30.82
CA ARG A 111 25.07 6.10 -31.26
C ARG A 111 25.52 4.66 -31.29
#